data_AF-R9QS41-F1
#
_entry.id   AF-R9QS41-F1
#
_cell.length_a   1.000
_cell.length_b   1.000
_cell.length_c   1.000
_cell.angle_alpha   90.00
_cell.angle_beta   90.00
_cell.angle_gamma   90.00
#
_symmetry.space_group_name_H-M   'P 1'
#
loop_
_entity.id
_entity.type
_entity.pdbx_description
1 polymer ?
#
loop_
_entity_poly.entity_id
_entity_poly.type
_entity_poly.pdbx_seq_one_letter_code
_entity_poly.pdbx_strand_id
1 'polypeptide(L)'
;KRVEGISALRDESDKDGMRIVIEIKRDAVGEVVLNNLYSQTQMQVSFGINMVALHQGQPKLLTLKECLEAFVRHRREVVTRRTIFELRKARERAHILEGLAIALVNIDPIIELIRRAPTPAEAKAALVSQAWALGNVAAMLARAGDDAARPEWLEPQYGIRDGHYHL
;
A
#
# COMPACT_ATOMS: atom_id res chain seq x y z
N LYS A 1 30.18 -46.28 26.02
CA LYS A 1 29.08 -45.31 26.21
C LYS A 1 29.62 -43.91 25.95
N ARG A 2 28.89 -43.02 25.26
CA ARG A 2 29.40 -41.70 24.83
C ARG A 2 29.16 -40.57 25.85
N VAL A 3 28.04 -40.62 26.57
CA VAL A 3 27.73 -39.75 27.71
C VAL A 3 27.45 -40.65 28.91
N GLU A 4 28.12 -40.40 30.03
CA GLU A 4 27.95 -41.13 31.30
C GLU A 4 27.10 -40.33 32.29
N GLY A 5 26.65 -40.97 33.37
CA GLY A 5 25.95 -40.28 34.46
C GLY A 5 24.45 -40.06 34.27
N ILE A 6 23.84 -40.58 33.18
CA ILE A 6 22.39 -40.57 32.96
C ILE A 6 21.78 -41.91 33.40
N SER A 7 20.72 -41.87 34.19
CA SER A 7 19.96 -43.06 34.65
C SER A 7 18.72 -43.31 33.80
N ALA A 8 17.94 -42.28 33.49
CA ALA A 8 16.71 -42.38 32.72
C ALA A 8 16.41 -41.09 31.93
N LEU A 9 15.56 -41.21 30.93
CA LEU A 9 15.07 -40.12 30.10
C LEU A 9 13.54 -40.24 30.00
N ARG A 10 12.80 -39.17 30.31
CA ARG A 10 11.35 -39.09 30.18
C ARG A 10 10.94 -37.82 29.42
N ASP A 11 9.91 -37.95 28.60
CA ASP A 11 9.20 -36.81 28.02
C ASP A 11 7.91 -36.61 28.83
N GLU A 12 7.82 -35.47 29.49
CA GLU A 12 6.67 -35.02 30.30
C GLU A 12 5.98 -33.83 29.62
N SER A 13 6.15 -33.68 28.30
CA SER A 13 5.52 -32.62 27.53
C SER A 13 4.00 -32.81 27.45
N ASP A 14 3.26 -31.72 27.65
CA ASP A 14 1.81 -31.68 27.63
C ASP A 14 1.28 -30.42 26.90
N LYS A 15 0.01 -30.07 27.13
CA LYS A 15 -0.61 -28.89 26.51
C LYS A 15 -0.10 -27.58 27.09
N ASP A 16 0.49 -27.61 28.28
CA ASP A 16 1.00 -26.43 28.98
C ASP A 16 2.46 -26.15 28.61
N GLY A 17 3.18 -27.14 28.05
CA GLY A 17 4.47 -26.90 27.39
C GLY A 17 5.34 -28.13 27.16
N MET A 18 6.51 -27.91 26.56
CA MET A 18 7.52 -28.93 26.36
C MET A 18 8.34 -29.13 27.65
N ARG A 19 8.46 -30.38 28.11
CA ARG A 19 9.22 -30.73 29.32
C ARG A 19 9.94 -32.06 29.14
N ILE A 20 11.27 -32.02 29.04
CA ILE A 20 12.11 -33.20 28.96
C ILE A 20 12.83 -33.37 30.30
N VAL A 21 12.70 -34.54 30.92
CA VAL A 21 13.35 -34.89 32.19
C VAL A 21 14.46 -35.89 31.95
N ILE A 22 15.69 -35.50 32.30
CA ILE A 22 16.88 -36.36 32.28
C ILE A 22 17.26 -36.64 33.72
N GLU A 23 17.13 -37.90 34.15
CA GLU A 23 17.54 -38.31 35.49
C GLU A 23 19.05 -38.59 35.53
N ILE A 24 19.70 -38.07 36.57
CA ILE A 24 21.15 -38.20 36.79
C ILE A 24 21.42 -39.31 37.81
N LYS A 25 22.47 -40.10 37.58
CA LYS A 25 22.91 -41.13 38.53
C LYS A 25 23.43 -40.49 39.83
N ARG A 26 23.25 -41.19 40.96
CA ARG A 26 23.63 -40.71 42.30
C ARG A 26 25.14 -40.42 42.46
N ASP A 27 25.98 -41.10 41.70
CA ASP A 27 27.44 -41.00 41.71
C ASP A 27 27.99 -40.01 40.67
N ALA A 28 27.11 -39.35 39.90
CA ALA A 28 27.50 -38.42 38.85
C ALA A 28 27.24 -36.96 39.26
N VAL A 29 28.16 -36.08 38.88
CA VAL A 29 28.00 -34.63 39.03
C VAL A 29 27.18 -34.11 37.85
N GLY A 30 25.95 -33.65 38.12
CA GLY A 30 24.99 -33.23 37.09
C GLY A 30 25.53 -32.15 36.15
N GLU A 31 26.30 -31.18 36.64
CA GLU A 31 26.91 -30.14 35.81
C GLU A 31 27.88 -30.69 34.77
N VAL A 32 28.65 -31.73 35.11
CA VAL A 32 29.58 -32.40 34.18
C VAL A 32 28.80 -33.15 33.10
N VAL A 33 27.70 -33.80 33.46
CA VAL A 33 26.81 -34.46 32.50
C VAL A 33 26.17 -33.44 31.56
N LEU A 34 25.69 -32.31 32.10
CA LEU A 34 25.09 -31.23 31.31
C LEU A 34 26.07 -30.60 30.31
N ASN A 35 27.31 -30.33 30.73
CA ASN A 35 28.34 -29.80 29.83
C ASN A 35 28.67 -30.77 28.69
N ASN A 36 28.72 -32.08 28.99
CA ASN A 36 28.89 -33.12 27.98
C ASN A 36 27.69 -33.19 27.04
N LEU A 37 26.47 -33.02 27.55
CA LEU A 37 25.26 -32.94 26.74
C LEU A 37 25.30 -31.74 25.79
N TYR A 38 25.67 -30.54 26.26
CA TYR A 38 25.85 -29.39 25.37
C TYR A 38 26.90 -29.63 24.29
N SER A 39 28.00 -30.30 24.61
CA SER A 39 29.10 -30.53 23.68
C SER A 39 28.82 -31.61 22.62
N GLN A 40 27.96 -32.58 22.95
CA GLN A 40 27.77 -33.79 22.12
C GLN A 40 26.36 -33.92 21.52
N THR A 41 25.42 -33.04 21.88
CA THR A 41 24.03 -33.10 21.42
C THR A 41 23.59 -31.79 20.77
N GLN A 42 22.43 -31.81 20.13
CA GLN A 42 21.82 -30.62 19.51
C GLN A 42 21.25 -29.62 20.53
N MET A 43 21.48 -29.82 21.83
CA MET A 43 21.14 -28.81 22.85
C MET A 43 21.92 -27.51 22.65
N GLN A 44 23.07 -27.56 21.97
CA GLN A 44 23.82 -26.38 21.53
C GLN A 44 24.20 -26.55 20.06
N VAL A 45 23.71 -25.65 19.20
CA VAL A 45 24.02 -25.63 17.77
C VAL A 45 24.54 -24.26 17.37
N SER A 46 25.49 -24.21 16.43
CA SER A 46 25.92 -22.95 15.83
C SER A 46 25.00 -22.56 14.69
N PHE A 47 24.78 -21.25 14.54
CA PHE A 47 24.04 -20.70 13.40
C PHE A 47 24.93 -19.68 12.68
N GLY A 48 25.36 -20.03 11.46
CA GLY A 48 26.20 -19.17 10.62
C GLY A 48 25.37 -18.10 9.91
N ILE A 49 25.31 -16.90 10.49
CA ILE A 49 24.57 -15.78 9.90
C ILE A 49 25.33 -15.27 8.66
N ASN A 50 24.65 -15.23 7.51
CA ASN A 50 25.17 -14.61 6.29
C ASN A 50 24.10 -13.75 5.60
N MET A 51 24.23 -12.43 5.70
CA MET A 51 23.24 -11.47 5.18
C MET A 51 23.49 -11.11 3.72
N VAL A 52 23.30 -12.07 2.81
CA VAL A 52 23.41 -11.85 1.36
C VAL A 52 22.02 -11.70 0.74
N ALA A 53 21.82 -10.62 -0.03
CA ALA A 53 20.57 -10.36 -0.74
C ALA A 53 20.83 -9.65 -2.08
N LEU A 54 19.79 -9.54 -2.91
CA LEU A 54 19.86 -8.75 -4.14
C LEU A 54 19.66 -7.27 -3.81
N HIS A 55 20.60 -6.43 -4.24
CA HIS A 55 20.47 -4.98 -4.22
C HIS A 55 20.68 -4.46 -5.64
N GLN A 56 19.63 -3.86 -6.21
CA GLN A 56 19.62 -3.40 -7.61
C GLN A 56 19.98 -4.50 -8.64
N GLY A 57 19.45 -5.71 -8.41
CA GLY A 57 19.64 -6.84 -9.32
C GLY A 57 20.96 -7.59 -9.16
N GLN A 58 21.83 -7.18 -8.23
CA GLN A 58 23.12 -7.84 -7.99
C GLN A 58 23.19 -8.41 -6.56
N PRO A 59 23.75 -9.63 -6.36
CA PRO A 59 23.99 -10.18 -5.04
C PRO A 59 25.01 -9.34 -4.28
N LYS A 60 24.67 -8.90 -3.07
CA LYS A 60 25.55 -8.16 -2.18
C LYS A 60 25.43 -8.67 -0.76
N LEU A 61 26.54 -8.67 -0.03
CA LEU A 61 26.55 -8.80 1.41
C LEU A 61 26.10 -7.45 1.99
N LEU A 62 25.09 -7.46 2.86
CA LEU A 62 24.51 -6.26 3.44
C LEU A 62 24.68 -6.25 4.95
N THR A 63 24.98 -5.08 5.47
CA THR A 63 24.91 -4.76 6.90
C THR A 63 23.46 -4.49 7.31
N LEU A 64 23.17 -4.55 8.62
CA LEU A 64 21.84 -4.23 9.16
C LEU A 64 21.38 -2.82 8.75
N LYS A 65 22.29 -1.84 8.77
CA LYS A 65 21.98 -0.46 8.38
C LYS A 65 21.55 -0.37 6.92
N GLU A 66 22.26 -1.02 6.01
CA GLU A 66 21.92 -1.03 4.58
C GLU A 66 20.56 -1.69 4.32
N CYS A 67 20.24 -2.77 5.04
CA CYS A 67 18.91 -3.40 4.98
C CYS A 67 17.79 -2.42 5.40
N LEU A 68 17.99 -1.69 6.51
CA LEU A 68 17.01 -0.71 7.00
C LEU A 68 16.87 0.49 6.05
N GLU A 69 17.99 0.99 5.50
CA GLU A 69 17.97 2.06 4.51
C GLU A 69 17.24 1.67 3.23
N ALA A 70 17.47 0.44 2.75
CA ALA A 70 16.75 -0.10 1.59
C ALA A 70 15.25 -0.20 1.87
N PHE A 71 14.85 -0.67 3.06
CA PHE A 71 13.45 -0.76 3.46
C PHE A 71 12.78 0.63 3.52
N VAL A 72 13.42 1.60 4.18
CA VAL A 72 12.87 2.97 4.29
C VAL A 72 12.78 3.64 2.92
N ARG A 73 13.80 3.47 2.06
CA ARG A 73 13.77 3.97 0.69
C ARG A 73 12.60 3.38 -0.10
N HIS A 74 12.41 2.06 -0.02
CA HIS A 74 11.28 1.39 -0.66
C HIS A 74 9.94 1.94 -0.14
N ARG A 75 9.79 2.14 1.17
CA ARG A 75 8.57 2.73 1.74
C ARG A 75 8.31 4.15 1.25
N ARG A 76 9.35 4.99 1.12
CA ARG A 76 9.22 6.34 0.53
C ARG A 76 8.72 6.27 -0.91
N GLU A 77 9.29 5.39 -1.73
CA GLU A 77 8.85 5.23 -3.12
C GLU A 77 7.40 4.76 -3.21
N VAL A 78 7.03 3.72 -2.45
CA VAL A 78 5.67 3.17 -2.44
C VAL A 78 4.65 4.22 -2.00
N VAL A 79 4.95 4.98 -0.94
CA VAL A 79 4.04 6.03 -0.47
C VAL A 79 3.91 7.13 -1.52
N THR A 80 5.00 7.62 -2.09
CA THR A 80 4.95 8.64 -3.15
C THR A 80 4.12 8.18 -4.34
N ARG A 81 4.35 6.95 -4.84
CA ARG A 81 3.61 6.39 -5.97
C ARG A 81 2.12 6.23 -5.66
N ARG A 82 1.79 5.76 -4.45
CA ARG A 82 0.39 5.65 -4.01
C ARG A 82 -0.28 7.02 -3.92
N THR A 83 0.37 8.01 -3.33
CA THR A 83 -0.19 9.35 -3.18
C THR A 83 -0.39 10.03 -4.54
N ILE A 84 0.55 9.88 -5.49
CA ILE A 84 0.38 10.39 -6.86
C ILE A 84 -0.82 9.70 -7.55
N PHE A 85 -0.93 8.38 -7.40
CA PHE A 85 -2.06 7.63 -7.96
C PHE A 85 -3.40 8.06 -7.35
N GLU A 86 -3.48 8.19 -6.03
CA GLU A 86 -4.67 8.64 -5.31
C GLU A 86 -5.06 10.07 -5.71
N LEU A 87 -4.08 10.99 -5.81
CA LEU A 87 -4.29 12.36 -6.27
C LEU A 87 -4.85 12.39 -7.70
N ARG A 88 -4.26 11.63 -8.62
CA ARG A 88 -4.75 11.53 -10.00
C ARG A 88 -6.18 11.01 -10.04
N LYS A 89 -6.48 9.94 -9.31
CA LYS A 89 -7.83 9.35 -9.25
C LYS A 89 -8.84 10.32 -8.62
N ALA A 90 -8.43 11.06 -7.60
CA ALA A 90 -9.26 12.08 -6.97
C ALA A 90 -9.58 13.23 -7.94
N ARG A 91 -8.58 13.73 -8.71
CA ARG A 91 -8.77 14.76 -9.75
C ARG A 91 -9.68 14.28 -10.88
N GLU A 92 -9.45 13.08 -11.42
CA GLU A 92 -10.32 12.48 -12.44
C GLU A 92 -11.76 12.34 -11.93
N ARG A 93 -11.96 11.93 -10.68
CA ARG A 93 -13.28 11.84 -10.07
C ARG A 93 -13.91 13.21 -9.85
N ALA A 94 -13.15 14.19 -9.39
CA ALA A 94 -13.61 15.56 -9.20
C ALA A 94 -14.09 16.17 -10.52
N HIS A 95 -13.31 16.04 -11.60
CA HIS A 95 -13.69 16.52 -12.94
C HIS A 95 -15.03 15.95 -13.43
N ILE A 96 -15.27 14.65 -13.22
CA ILE A 96 -16.57 14.04 -13.56
C ILE A 96 -17.69 14.64 -12.70
N LEU A 97 -17.46 14.80 -11.39
CA LEU A 97 -18.45 15.37 -10.47
C LEU A 97 -18.76 16.84 -10.80
N GLU A 98 -17.78 17.61 -11.25
CA GLU A 98 -17.96 18.98 -11.73
C GLU A 98 -18.90 19.02 -12.93
N GLY A 99 -18.64 18.23 -13.97
CA GLY A 99 -19.53 18.14 -15.13
C GLY A 99 -20.97 17.74 -14.77
N LEU A 100 -21.13 16.79 -13.84
CA LEU A 100 -22.45 16.39 -13.33
C LEU A 100 -23.15 17.50 -12.55
N ALA A 101 -22.42 18.25 -11.71
CA ALA A 101 -22.97 19.37 -10.96
C ALA A 101 -23.44 20.49 -11.89
N ILE A 102 -22.66 20.81 -12.91
CA ILE A 102 -23.04 21.77 -13.95
C ILE A 102 -24.28 21.30 -14.72
N ALA A 103 -24.36 20.01 -15.04
CA ALA A 103 -25.54 19.45 -15.69
C ALA A 103 -26.81 19.57 -14.83
N LEU A 104 -26.69 19.39 -13.51
CA LEU A 104 -27.82 19.55 -12.59
C LEU A 104 -28.30 21.00 -12.47
N VAL A 105 -27.39 21.98 -12.48
CA VAL A 105 -27.75 23.41 -12.46
C VAL A 105 -28.49 23.82 -13.74
N ASN A 106 -28.10 23.23 -14.87
CA ASN A 106 -28.64 23.57 -16.18
C ASN A 106 -29.61 22.48 -16.70
N ILE A 107 -30.36 21.84 -15.80
CA ILE A 107 -31.12 20.63 -16.13
C ILE A 107 -32.21 20.87 -17.18
N ASP A 108 -32.94 21.99 -17.10
CA ASP A 108 -34.02 22.31 -18.04
C ASP A 108 -33.51 22.49 -19.48
N PRO A 109 -32.51 23.34 -19.77
CA PRO A 109 -31.97 23.47 -21.12
C PRO A 109 -31.27 22.19 -21.62
N ILE A 110 -30.67 21.39 -20.74
CA ILE A 110 -30.11 20.08 -21.12
C ILE A 110 -31.21 19.11 -21.56
N ILE A 111 -32.32 19.02 -20.80
CA ILE A 111 -33.46 18.17 -21.15
C ILE A 111 -34.05 18.62 -22.49
N GLU A 112 -34.23 19.92 -22.69
CA GLU A 112 -34.78 20.46 -23.95
C GLU A 112 -33.89 20.12 -25.15
N LEU A 113 -32.57 20.28 -25.01
CA LEU A 113 -31.60 19.93 -26.04
C LEU A 113 -31.65 18.44 -26.37
N ILE A 114 -31.65 17.57 -25.35
CA ILE A 114 -31.71 16.11 -25.55
C ILE A 114 -33.04 15.70 -26.19
N ARG A 115 -34.17 16.31 -25.79
CA ARG A 115 -35.49 16.02 -26.37
C ARG A 115 -35.61 16.43 -27.83
N ARG A 116 -34.86 17.45 -28.26
CA ARG A 116 -34.83 17.92 -29.65
C ARG A 116 -33.86 17.15 -30.53
N ALA A 117 -32.84 16.53 -29.94
CA ALA A 117 -31.82 15.78 -30.67
C ALA A 117 -32.38 14.43 -31.19
N PRO A 118 -32.30 14.15 -32.51
CA PRO A 118 -32.70 12.87 -33.09
C PRO A 118 -31.86 11.68 -32.63
N THR A 119 -30.58 11.90 -32.32
CA THR A 119 -29.64 10.84 -31.93
C THR A 119 -28.79 11.22 -30.72
N PRO A 120 -28.31 10.25 -29.92
CA PRO A 120 -27.37 10.53 -28.82
C PRO A 120 -26.06 11.19 -29.28
N ALA A 121 -25.61 10.92 -30.51
CA ALA A 121 -24.41 11.53 -31.07
C ALA A 121 -24.62 13.02 -31.35
N GLU A 122 -25.77 13.40 -31.93
CA GLU A 122 -26.15 14.80 -32.15
C GLU A 122 -26.35 15.55 -30.83
N ALA A 123 -27.00 14.92 -29.84
CA ALA A 123 -27.13 15.49 -28.51
C ALA A 123 -25.75 15.77 -27.88
N LYS A 124 -24.82 14.81 -27.95
CA LYS A 124 -23.47 14.97 -27.42
C LYS A 124 -22.72 16.12 -28.11
N ALA A 125 -22.79 16.20 -29.44
CA ALA A 125 -22.13 17.28 -30.19
C ALA A 125 -22.69 18.66 -29.80
N ALA A 126 -24.01 18.78 -29.63
CA ALA A 126 -24.65 20.02 -29.22
C ALA A 126 -24.37 20.40 -27.75
N LEU A 127 -24.23 19.43 -26.84
CA LEU A 127 -23.83 19.69 -25.46
C LEU A 127 -22.42 20.28 -25.37
N VAL A 128 -21.48 19.74 -26.18
CA VAL A 128 -20.07 20.13 -26.21
C VAL A 128 -19.84 21.46 -26.95
N SER A 129 -20.68 21.81 -27.91
CA SER A 129 -20.50 23.03 -28.72
C SER A 129 -20.86 24.33 -27.98
N GLN A 130 -21.51 24.27 -26.83
CA GLN A 130 -21.94 25.44 -26.06
C GLN A 130 -21.37 25.45 -24.65
N ALA A 131 -21.19 26.66 -24.11
CA ALA A 131 -20.72 26.87 -22.74
C ALA A 131 -21.91 26.90 -21.77
N TRP A 132 -21.70 26.39 -20.55
CA TRP A 132 -22.75 26.25 -19.54
C TRP A 132 -22.54 27.21 -18.37
N ALA A 133 -23.64 27.74 -17.83
CA ALA A 133 -23.58 28.64 -16.67
C ALA A 133 -23.18 27.87 -15.41
N LEU A 134 -22.25 28.42 -14.63
CA LEU A 134 -21.80 27.81 -13.37
C LEU A 134 -22.88 27.85 -12.27
N GLY A 135 -23.77 28.85 -12.33
CA GLY A 135 -24.83 29.06 -11.34
C GLY A 135 -24.34 29.05 -9.89
N ASN A 136 -25.03 28.31 -9.03
CA ASN A 136 -24.68 28.18 -7.61
C ASN A 136 -23.44 27.30 -7.34
N VAL A 137 -22.94 26.56 -8.33
CA VAL A 137 -21.76 25.70 -8.21
C VAL A 137 -20.46 26.52 -8.24
N ALA A 138 -20.49 27.75 -8.78
CA ALA A 138 -19.36 28.67 -8.81
C ALA A 138 -18.72 28.88 -7.41
N ALA A 139 -19.54 29.01 -6.37
CA ALA A 139 -19.06 29.20 -5.00
C ALA A 139 -18.40 27.95 -4.40
N MET A 140 -18.79 26.76 -4.86
CA MET A 140 -18.16 25.50 -4.45
C MET A 140 -16.78 25.35 -5.12
N LEU A 141 -16.68 25.71 -6.40
CA LEU A 141 -15.46 25.59 -7.21
C LEU A 141 -14.41 26.64 -6.79
N ALA A 142 -14.83 27.87 -6.51
CA ALA A 142 -13.94 28.94 -6.05
C ALA A 142 -13.19 28.61 -4.74
N ARG A 143 -13.74 27.74 -3.88
CA ARG A 143 -13.08 27.30 -2.64
C ARG A 143 -11.99 26.25 -2.86
N ALA A 144 -12.08 25.48 -3.93
CA ALA A 144 -11.10 24.44 -4.27
C ALA A 144 -9.86 25.03 -4.98
N GLY A 145 -10.00 26.23 -5.55
CA GLY A 145 -9.04 26.82 -6.48
C GLY A 145 -9.28 26.28 -7.89
N ASP A 146 -9.35 27.18 -8.87
CA ASP A 146 -9.89 26.89 -10.22
C ASP A 146 -9.15 25.75 -10.96
N ASP A 147 -7.90 25.45 -10.58
CA ASP A 147 -7.06 24.42 -11.20
C ASP A 147 -6.79 23.19 -10.32
N ALA A 148 -7.19 23.17 -9.05
CA ALA A 148 -6.74 22.13 -8.11
C ALA A 148 -7.29 20.73 -8.46
N ALA A 149 -8.51 20.68 -8.98
CA ALA A 149 -9.22 19.48 -9.39
C ALA A 149 -9.00 19.11 -10.87
N ARG A 150 -8.32 19.98 -11.63
CA ARG A 150 -8.11 19.80 -13.07
C ARG A 150 -7.15 18.62 -13.34
N PRO A 151 -7.56 17.62 -14.14
CA PRO A 151 -6.66 16.56 -14.57
C PRO A 151 -5.53 17.12 -15.47
N GLU A 152 -4.33 16.57 -15.35
CA GLU A 152 -3.15 17.06 -16.09
C GLU A 152 -3.25 16.89 -17.62
N TRP A 153 -4.05 15.92 -18.07
CA TRP A 153 -4.28 15.66 -19.49
C TRP A 153 -5.36 16.56 -20.11
N LEU A 154 -6.08 17.35 -19.31
CA LEU A 154 -7.19 18.15 -19.80
C LEU A 154 -6.66 19.39 -20.54
N GLU A 155 -6.99 19.51 -21.82
CA GLU A 155 -6.53 20.61 -22.67
C GLU A 155 -7.16 21.95 -22.25
N PRO A 156 -6.42 23.08 -22.32
CA PRO A 156 -6.84 24.36 -21.74
C PRO A 156 -8.20 24.90 -22.24
N GLN A 157 -8.71 24.41 -23.37
CA GLN A 157 -10.03 24.82 -23.85
C GLN A 157 -11.22 24.29 -23.04
N TYR A 158 -11.04 23.23 -22.26
CA TYR A 158 -12.09 22.61 -21.46
C TYR A 158 -12.07 23.09 -20.00
N GLY A 159 -13.19 22.95 -19.28
CA GLY A 159 -13.35 23.36 -17.89
C GLY A 159 -13.85 24.80 -17.73
N ILE A 160 -13.59 25.40 -16.57
CA ILE A 160 -14.06 26.75 -16.24
C ILE A 160 -13.24 27.79 -17.00
N ARG A 161 -13.91 28.62 -17.80
CA ARG A 161 -13.32 29.77 -18.48
C ARG A 161 -14.33 30.90 -18.55
N ASP A 162 -13.89 32.12 -18.29
CA ASP A 162 -14.71 33.34 -18.42
C ASP A 162 -16.09 33.21 -17.74
N GLY A 163 -16.14 32.56 -16.58
CA GLY A 163 -17.37 32.35 -15.79
C GLY A 163 -18.32 31.28 -16.33
N HIS A 164 -17.92 30.51 -17.35
CA HIS A 164 -18.70 29.43 -17.96
C HIS A 164 -17.93 28.12 -17.93
N TYR A 165 -18.64 27.00 -18.02
CA TYR A 165 -18.05 25.66 -18.09
C TYR A 165 -18.08 25.13 -19.53
N HIS A 166 -16.92 24.75 -20.04
CA HIS A 166 -16.74 24.16 -21.36
C HIS A 166 -16.50 22.64 -21.26
N LEU A 167 -17.31 21.86 -21.97
CA LEU A 167 -17.29 20.40 -21.98
C LEU A 167 -16.29 19.82 -22.99
#